data_AF-A0A0B0PL05-F1
#
_entry.id   AF-A0A0B0PL05-F1
#
_cell.length_a   1.000
_cell.length_b   1.000
_cell.length_c   1.000
_cell.angle_alpha   90.00
_cell.angle_beta   90.00
_cell.angle_gamma   90.00
#
_symmetry.space_group_name_H-M   'P 1'
#
loop_
_entity.id
_entity.type
_entity.pdbx_description
1 polymer ?
#
loop_
_entity_poly.entity_id
_entity_poly.type
_entity_poly.pdbx_seq_one_letter_code
_entity_poly.pdbx_strand_id
1 'polypeptide(L)' 'MDSIMKVVVPEPVAVVGLDMEDEREGAFNDAVDKAWRAFGHLDALVNCHAYEGEDEVLEI' A
#
# COMPACT_ATOMS: atom_id res chain seq x y z
N MET A 1 -0.82 -7.63 39.35
CA MET A 1 -1.80 -6.96 38.48
C MET A 1 -1.26 -5.58 38.23
N ASP A 2 -0.74 -5.34 37.03
CA ASP A 2 -0.74 -4.06 36.31
C ASP A 2 -0.35 -4.38 34.86
N SER A 3 -1.11 -5.31 34.25
CA SER A 3 -1.12 -5.46 32.79
C SER A 3 -1.92 -4.30 32.24
N ILE A 4 -1.28 -3.14 32.15
CA ILE A 4 -1.82 -2.01 31.41
C ILE A 4 -1.82 -2.47 29.94
N MET A 5 -2.98 -2.93 29.47
CA MET A 5 -3.27 -3.03 28.05
C MET A 5 -2.87 -1.68 27.46
N LYS A 6 -1.75 -1.67 26.73
CA LYS A 6 -1.32 -0.51 25.98
C LYS A 6 -2.46 -0.27 24.99
N VAL A 7 -3.27 0.75 25.25
CA VAL A 7 -4.25 1.23 24.27
C VAL A 7 -3.40 1.74 23.12
N VAL A 8 -3.14 0.87 22.15
CA VAL A 8 -2.52 1.24 20.89
C VAL A 8 -3.59 2.03 20.15
N VAL A 9 -3.55 3.34 20.34
CA VAL A 9 -4.22 4.24 19.40
C VAL A 9 -3.54 3.99 18.06
N PRO A 10 -4.25 3.46 17.04
CA PRO A 10 -3.65 3.32 15.72
C PRO A 10 -3.21 4.72 15.29
N GLU A 11 -1.97 4.85 14.82
CA GLU A 11 -1.54 6.12 14.23
C GLU A 11 -2.53 6.47 13.11
N PRO A 12 -2.95 7.74 13.01
CA PRO A 12 -3.94 8.15 12.01
C PRO A 12 -3.43 7.95 10.57
N VAL A 13 -2.13 7.69 10.42
CA VAL A 13 -1.45 7.49 9.15
C VAL A 13 -0.59 6.22 9.25
N ALA A 14 -0.69 5.36 8.25
CA ALA A 14 0.21 4.22 8.06
C ALA A 14 0.72 4.24 6.62
N VAL A 15 2.03 4.06 6.46
CA VAL A 15 2.68 4.01 5.15
C VAL A 15 2.95 2.55 4.80
N VAL A 16 2.42 2.11 3.67
CA VAL A 16 2.68 0.78 3.11
C VAL A 16 3.40 0.97 1.78
N GLY A 17 4.61 0.43 1.68
CA GLY A 17 5.36 0.41 0.43
C GLY A 17 4.78 -0.61 -0.54
N LEU A 18 4.65 -0.21 -1.80
CA LEU A 18 4.24 -1.05 -2.92
C LEU A 18 5.13 -0.69 -4.11
N ASP A 19 5.83 -1.69 -4.64
CA ASP A 19 6.59 -1.57 -5.87
C ASP A 19 5.66 -1.95 -7.03
N MET A 20 5.32 -0.96 -7.87
CA MET A 20 4.44 -1.15 -9.02
C MET A 20 5.19 -1.72 -10.24
N GLU A 21 6.52 -1.70 -10.24
CA GLU A 21 7.37 -2.26 -11.31
C GLU A 21 7.65 -3.75 -11.10
N ASP A 22 7.35 -4.31 -9.93
CA ASP A 22 7.49 -5.74 -9.66
C ASP A 22 6.53 -6.58 -10.55
N GLU A 23 5.50 -5.97 -11.17
CA GLU A 23 4.48 -6.57 -12.06
C GLU A 23 3.73 -7.79 -11.48
N ARG A 24 4.10 -8.24 -10.27
CA ARG A 24 3.50 -9.37 -9.57
C ARG A 24 2.29 -8.88 -8.79
N GLU A 25 1.12 -9.41 -9.14
CA GLU A 25 -0.12 -9.24 -8.38
C GLU A 25 0.06 -9.57 -6.89
N GLY A 26 0.93 -10.54 -6.56
CA GLY A 26 1.26 -10.89 -5.17
C GLY A 26 1.82 -9.72 -4.36
N ALA A 27 2.65 -8.85 -4.95
CA ALA A 27 3.20 -7.68 -4.26
C ALA A 27 2.10 -6.66 -3.92
N PHE A 28 1.13 -6.50 -4.82
CA PHE A 28 -0.06 -5.68 -4.59
C PHE A 28 -0.94 -6.25 -3.47
N ASN A 29 -1.26 -7.55 -3.53
CA ASN A 29 -2.07 -8.22 -2.52
C ASN A 29 -1.42 -8.13 -1.13
N ASP A 30 -0.11 -8.33 -1.03
CA ASP A 30 0.62 -8.20 0.23
C ASP A 30 0.57 -6.77 0.81
N ALA A 31 0.59 -5.75 -0.05
CA ALA A 31 0.46 -4.35 0.37
C ALA A 31 -0.97 -4.05 0.86
N VAL A 32 -1.99 -4.52 0.14
CA VAL A 32 -3.39 -4.38 0.55
C VAL A 32 -3.65 -5.06 1.89
N ASP A 33 -3.14 -6.28 2.09
CA ASP A 33 -3.28 -7.01 3.36
C ASP A 33 -2.61 -6.27 4.53
N LYS A 34 -1.44 -5.66 4.32
CA LYS A 34 -0.78 -4.82 5.34
C LYS A 34 -1.62 -3.60 5.69
N ALA A 35 -2.19 -2.93 4.70
CA ALA A 35 -3.08 -1.79 4.92
C ALA A 35 -4.36 -2.22 5.67
N TRP A 36 -4.96 -3.35 5.30
CA TRP A 36 -6.15 -3.90 5.95
C TRP A 36 -5.89 -4.23 7.43
N ARG A 37 -4.72 -4.80 7.74
CA ARG A 37 -4.32 -5.09 9.12
C ARG A 37 -4.05 -3.84 9.95
N ALA A 38 -3.62 -2.75 9.31
CA ALA A 38 -3.35 -1.48 9.98
C ALA A 38 -4.65 -0.71 10.31
N PHE A 39 -5.61 -0.66 9.38
CA PHE A 39 -6.82 0.15 9.50
C PHE A 39 -8.09 -0.64 9.82
N GLY A 40 -8.04 -1.98 9.76
CA GLY A 40 -9.18 -2.88 9.94
C GLY A 40 -10.11 -2.95 8.74
N HIS A 41 -10.30 -1.83 8.03
CA HIS A 41 -11.10 -1.73 6.82
C HIS A 41 -10.65 -0.53 5.96
N LEU A 42 -10.87 -0.64 4.65
CA LEU A 42 -10.60 0.40 3.66
C LEU A 42 -11.92 0.80 2.97
N ASP A 43 -12.39 2.02 3.19
CA ASP A 43 -13.61 2.55 2.54
C ASP A 43 -13.41 2.86 1.05
N ALA A 44 -12.21 3.32 0.69
CA ALA A 44 -11.90 3.82 -0.63
C ALA A 44 -10.41 3.64 -0.96
N LEU A 45 -10.13 3.44 -2.24
CA LEU A 45 -8.78 3.38 -2.79
C LEU A 45 -8.64 4.46 -3.87
N VAL A 46 -7.58 5.26 -3.79
CA VAL A 46 -7.22 6.24 -4.83
C VAL A 46 -5.90 5.80 -5.43
N ASN A 47 -5.91 5.44 -6.71
CA ASN A 47 -4.68 5.12 -7.43
C ASN A 47 -4.07 6.41 -7.99
N CYS A 48 -3.00 6.89 -7.37
CA CYS A 48 -2.24 8.06 -7.79
C CYS A 48 -1.02 7.70 -8.67
N HIS A 49 -0.89 6.43 -9.08
CA HIS A 49 0.21 5.98 -9.91
C HIS A 49 0.12 6.62 -11.30
N ALA A 50 1.10 7.44 -11.64
CA ALA A 50 1.30 7.95 -12.99
C ALA A 50 2.31 7.05 -13.70
N TYR A 51 1.85 6.32 -14.71
CA TYR A 51 2.73 5.55 -15.58
C TYR A 51 3.19 6.47 -16.71
N GLU A 52 4.46 6.87 -16.69
CA GLU A 52 5.13 7.41 -17.86
C GLU A 52 5.57 6.21 -18.70
N GLY A 53 4.91 5.98 -19.82
CA GLY A 53 5.29 4.88 -20.71
C GLY A 53 6.74 5.00 -21.16
N GLU A 54 7.32 3.89 -21.61
CA GLU A 54 8.61 3.95 -22.29
C GLU A 54 8.45 4.88 -23.51
N ASP A 55 9.32 5.89 -23.63
CA ASP A 55 9.49 6.63 -24.88
C ASP A 55 9.96 5.61 -25.92
N GLU A 56 9.03 4.92 -26.57
CA GLU A 56 9.32 4.03 -27.68
C GLU A 56 9.71 4.95 -28.84
N VAL A 57 10.99 5.32 -28.86
CA VAL A 57 11.62 6.01 -29.99
C VAL A 57 11.62 4.99 -31.13
N LEU A 58 10.53 4.97 -31.89
CA LEU A 58 10.45 4.25 -33.14
C LEU A 58 11.48 4.89 -34.08
N GLU A 59 12.68 4.31 -34.14
CA GLU A 59 13.64 4.59 -35.20
C GLU A 59 13.01 4.11 -36.52
N ILE A 60 12.46 5.06 -37.27
CA ILE A 60 12.02 4.92 -38.66
C ILE A 60 13.13 5.32 -39.63
#